data_AF-A0A1B6JQ39-F1
#
_entry.id   AF-A0A1B6JQ39-F1
#
_cell.length_a   1.000
_cell.length_b   1.000
_cell.length_c   1.000
_cell.angle_alpha   90.00
_cell.angle_beta   90.00
_cell.angle_gamma   90.00
#
_symmetry.space_group_name_H-M   'P 1'
#
loop_
_entity.id
_entity.type
_entity.pdbx_description
1 polymer ?
#
loop_
_entity_poly.entity_id
_entity_poly.type
_entity_poly.pdbx_seq_one_letter_code
_entity_poly.pdbx_strand_id
1 'polypeptide(L)'
;CYKILRRVIIKIIIAYPQQALWMFLSVYKSPYTVRVKKCEDVLRSSEIQQEGALCQVISDFRDLFDKLIELGNKANPEKGAAISIKSFLGSLYRLVSSPSFSKVVIPLQKFRTISLPRSTSSYHNPFPEDMVYISGMKEEVVVLASLQKPKKLTFIGTDGKQYPMMCKPNDDLRLDSRMMEFNSIVNMYLQRDAEARDRGLYIRTYSAVPLSDTSGLIEWVPNLVGLRVVITSIYKQTGIAMPARKYKEICCSRNDPLTKKREVFLMKLLPCHPPVLREWYLRQFSHPTSWYLARTSLVRTLSVMSIVGFMLGLGDRHGENILLDSTCGDIVHVDFNCLFNKGERFDWPERVPFRLTHNLVNAMGPTGVEGLYRHSCEITTRVMRQQIDQLMSVVRPFCYDPLVSWNTDKNARDENAEMTNEKALEDIQNIESRLQGIVRTRNRAQSIPLSVEGQVRTLIAEATNIDNLCQMYIGWGPYL
;
A
#
# COMPACT_ATOMS: atom_id res chain seq x y z
N CYS A 1 1.19 -28.42 -17.19
CA CYS A 1 1.28 -27.02 -16.73
C CYS A 1 2.61 -26.72 -16.00
N TYR A 2 2.89 -27.35 -14.84
CA TYR A 2 4.07 -27.05 -14.00
C TYR A 2 5.43 -27.00 -14.73
N LYS A 3 5.76 -27.99 -15.57
CA LYS A 3 7.04 -28.02 -16.30
C LYS A 3 7.27 -26.77 -17.18
N ILE A 4 6.20 -26.22 -17.77
CA ILE A 4 6.27 -25.02 -18.61
C ILE A 4 6.52 -23.79 -17.72
N LEU A 5 5.76 -23.64 -16.63
CA LEU A 5 5.95 -22.56 -15.67
C LEU A 5 7.36 -22.56 -15.07
N ARG A 6 7.86 -23.74 -14.67
CA ARG A 6 9.24 -23.93 -14.21
C ARG A 6 10.25 -23.39 -15.23
N ARG A 7 10.11 -23.76 -16.50
CA ARG A 7 11.00 -23.29 -17.58
C ARG A 7 10.91 -21.77 -17.79
N VAL A 8 9.72 -21.19 -17.70
CA VAL A 8 9.53 -19.74 -17.83
C VAL A 8 10.22 -19.00 -16.68
N ILE A 9 10.03 -19.46 -15.44
CA ILE A 9 10.66 -18.84 -14.26
C ILE A 9 12.19 -18.93 -14.36
N ILE A 10 12.73 -20.09 -14.74
CA ILE A 10 14.19 -20.27 -14.92
C ILE A 10 14.72 -19.26 -15.94
N LYS A 11 14.07 -19.12 -17.10
CA LYS A 11 14.48 -18.14 -18.12
C LYS A 11 14.45 -16.71 -17.61
N ILE A 12 13.46 -16.34 -16.80
CA ILE A 12 13.35 -15.00 -16.21
C ILE A 12 14.46 -14.76 -15.20
N ILE A 13 14.79 -15.75 -14.34
CA ILE A 13 15.87 -15.65 -13.36
C ILE A 13 17.22 -15.50 -14.06
N ILE A 14 17.47 -16.25 -15.14
CA ILE A 14 18.71 -16.14 -15.92
C ILE A 14 18.82 -14.76 -16.58
N ALA A 15 17.74 -14.27 -17.20
CA ALA A 15 17.77 -13.00 -17.92
C ALA A 15 17.82 -11.77 -16.98
N TYR A 16 17.10 -11.81 -15.86
CA TYR A 16 16.94 -10.69 -14.94
C TYR A 16 17.04 -11.13 -13.47
N PRO A 17 18.20 -11.64 -13.03
CA PRO A 17 18.34 -12.26 -11.71
C PRO A 17 18.05 -11.30 -10.57
N GLN A 18 18.46 -10.04 -10.69
CA GLN A 18 18.32 -9.04 -9.65
C GLN A 18 16.85 -8.78 -9.29
N GLN A 19 16.00 -8.57 -10.29
CA GLN A 19 14.57 -8.31 -10.07
C GLN A 19 13.82 -9.59 -9.73
N ALA A 20 14.14 -10.69 -10.42
CA ALA A 20 13.45 -11.97 -10.24
C ALA A 20 13.67 -12.55 -8.84
N LEU A 21 14.90 -12.51 -8.31
CA LEU A 21 15.22 -13.09 -7.01
C LEU A 21 14.55 -12.36 -5.84
N TRP A 22 14.43 -11.03 -5.91
CA TRP A 22 13.68 -10.25 -4.91
C TRP A 22 12.20 -10.68 -4.80
N MET A 23 11.59 -11.13 -5.90
CA MET A 23 10.20 -11.61 -5.90
C MET A 23 10.12 -13.10 -5.53
N PHE A 24 10.98 -13.92 -6.15
CA PHE A 24 10.90 -15.37 -6.10
C PHE A 24 11.32 -15.95 -4.74
N LEU A 25 12.33 -15.38 -4.09
CA LEU A 25 12.87 -15.91 -2.83
C LEU A 25 11.96 -15.70 -1.63
N SER A 26 10.90 -14.89 -1.75
CA SER A 26 9.87 -14.76 -0.69
C SER A 26 9.23 -16.10 -0.30
N VAL A 27 9.26 -17.08 -1.20
CA VAL A 27 8.68 -18.42 -1.01
C VAL A 27 9.69 -19.41 -0.41
N TYR A 28 10.97 -19.04 -0.35
CA TYR A 28 12.06 -19.89 0.14
C TYR A 28 11.90 -20.27 1.62
N LYS A 29 11.38 -19.37 2.46
CA LYS A 29 11.11 -19.60 3.90
C LYS A 29 9.62 -19.66 4.23
N SER A 30 8.87 -20.36 3.39
CA SER A 30 7.45 -20.65 3.63
C SER A 30 7.27 -21.78 4.67
N PRO A 31 6.24 -21.73 5.54
CA PRO A 31 5.85 -22.83 6.42
C PRO A 31 5.29 -24.04 5.64
N TYR A 32 4.83 -23.82 4.40
CA TYR A 32 4.36 -24.88 3.52
C TYR A 32 5.53 -25.56 2.80
N THR A 33 5.72 -26.86 3.06
CA THR A 33 6.87 -27.63 2.56
C THR A 33 6.87 -27.79 1.05
N VAL A 34 5.69 -27.89 0.43
CA VAL A 34 5.52 -27.98 -1.03
C VAL A 34 6.16 -26.78 -1.72
N ARG A 35 5.94 -25.58 -1.19
CA ARG A 35 6.46 -24.32 -1.73
C ARG A 35 7.98 -24.26 -1.70
N VAL A 36 8.57 -24.65 -0.57
CA VAL A 36 10.03 -24.73 -0.41
C VAL A 36 10.64 -25.74 -1.37
N LYS A 37 10.04 -26.94 -1.50
CA LYS A 37 10.50 -27.96 -2.46
C LYS A 37 10.46 -27.48 -3.90
N LYS A 38 9.41 -26.75 -4.30
CA LYS A 38 9.25 -26.19 -5.65
C LYS A 38 10.23 -25.04 -5.91
N CYS A 39 10.49 -24.20 -4.92
CA CYS A 39 11.51 -23.16 -4.97
C CYS A 39 12.91 -23.80 -5.18
N GLU A 40 13.26 -24.82 -4.39
CA GLU A 40 14.52 -25.54 -4.55
C GLU A 40 14.65 -26.25 -5.92
N ASP A 41 13.58 -26.85 -6.44
CA ASP A 41 13.57 -27.48 -7.78
C ASP A 41 13.90 -26.48 -8.90
N VAL A 42 13.44 -25.23 -8.78
CA VAL A 42 13.79 -24.15 -9.72
C VAL A 42 15.25 -23.74 -9.55
N LEU A 43 15.69 -23.43 -8.33
CA LEU A 43 17.03 -22.90 -8.06
C LEU A 43 18.15 -23.92 -8.29
N ARG A 44 17.87 -25.22 -8.18
CA ARG A 44 18.81 -26.32 -8.46
C ARG A 44 18.73 -26.83 -9.90
N SER A 45 18.02 -26.14 -10.77
CA SER A 45 17.95 -26.51 -12.19
C SER A 45 19.33 -26.48 -12.84
N SER A 46 19.59 -27.44 -13.74
CA SER A 46 20.86 -27.54 -14.48
C SER A 46 21.25 -26.25 -15.18
N GLU A 47 20.27 -25.53 -15.71
CA GLU A 47 20.44 -24.29 -16.46
C GLU A 47 21.00 -23.17 -15.56
N ILE A 48 20.58 -23.10 -14.30
CA ILE A 48 21.12 -22.15 -13.31
C ILE A 48 22.48 -22.62 -12.82
N GLN A 49 22.64 -23.93 -12.58
CA GLN A 49 23.90 -24.49 -12.05
C GLN A 49 25.08 -24.37 -13.02
N GLN A 50 24.82 -24.26 -14.31
CA GLN A 50 25.85 -23.99 -15.32
C GLN A 50 26.43 -22.57 -15.22
N GLU A 51 25.70 -21.63 -14.64
CA GLU A 51 26.14 -20.25 -14.44
C GLU A 51 26.68 -20.03 -13.02
N GLY A 52 27.97 -20.34 -12.81
CA GLY A 52 28.60 -20.26 -11.48
C GLY A 52 28.46 -18.89 -10.79
N ALA A 53 28.51 -17.80 -11.55
CA ALA A 53 28.28 -16.45 -11.03
C ALA A 53 26.85 -16.25 -10.52
N LEU A 54 25.85 -16.80 -11.21
CA LEU A 54 24.46 -16.74 -10.80
C LEU A 54 24.22 -17.57 -9.52
N CYS A 55 24.87 -18.72 -9.40
CA CYS A 55 24.83 -19.51 -8.16
C CYS A 55 25.34 -18.73 -6.94
N GLN A 56 26.43 -17.97 -7.10
CA GLN A 56 26.94 -17.10 -6.03
C GLN A 56 25.93 -16.00 -5.68
N VAL A 57 25.34 -15.34 -6.68
CA VAL A 57 24.28 -14.33 -6.48
C VAL A 57 23.10 -14.93 -5.71
N ILE A 58 22.63 -16.11 -6.08
CA ILE A 58 21.52 -16.80 -5.40
C ILE A 58 21.89 -17.09 -3.93
N SER A 59 23.13 -17.53 -3.66
CA SER A 59 23.60 -17.77 -2.30
C SER A 59 23.60 -16.49 -1.47
N ASP A 60 24.16 -15.40 -2.00
CA ASP A 60 24.21 -14.11 -1.31
C ASP A 60 22.82 -13.52 -1.07
N PHE A 61 21.90 -13.70 -2.00
CA PHE A 61 20.49 -13.33 -1.82
C PHE A 61 19.82 -14.14 -0.71
N ARG A 62 20.07 -15.45 -0.62
CA ARG A 62 19.53 -16.29 0.47
C ARG A 62 20.06 -15.85 1.82
N ASP A 63 21.36 -15.61 1.93
CA ASP A 63 21.99 -15.12 3.16
C ASP A 63 21.45 -13.74 3.55
N LEU A 64 21.24 -12.85 2.57
CA LEU A 64 20.63 -11.54 2.79
C LEU A 64 19.20 -11.68 3.31
N PHE A 65 18.35 -12.50 2.68
CA PHE A 65 16.99 -12.75 3.14
C PHE A 65 16.98 -13.29 4.56
N ASP A 66 17.82 -14.28 4.85
CA ASP A 66 17.93 -14.90 6.16
C ASP A 66 18.25 -13.88 7.25
N LYS A 67 19.21 -13.00 6.98
CA LYS A 67 19.64 -11.97 7.93
C LYS A 67 18.61 -10.84 8.06
N LEU A 68 17.88 -10.50 7.00
CA LEU A 68 16.79 -9.51 7.07
C LEU A 68 15.57 -10.05 7.84
N ILE A 69 15.22 -11.32 7.64
CA ILE A 69 14.17 -12.01 8.41
C ILE A 69 14.57 -12.08 9.89
N GLU A 70 15.82 -12.43 10.19
CA GLU A 70 16.38 -12.43 11.54
C GLU A 70 16.30 -11.02 12.16
N LEU A 71 16.67 -9.98 11.42
CA LEU A 71 16.55 -8.59 11.86
C LEU A 71 15.11 -8.23 12.21
N GLY A 72 14.15 -8.57 11.35
CA GLY A 72 12.73 -8.34 11.59
C GLY A 72 12.28 -8.98 12.90
N ASN A 73 12.52 -10.29 13.04
CA ASN A 73 11.98 -11.09 14.15
C ASN A 73 12.73 -10.94 15.48
N LYS A 74 13.97 -10.41 15.46
CA LYS A 74 14.74 -10.22 16.69
C LYS A 74 14.04 -9.23 17.63
N ALA A 75 13.99 -9.61 18.92
CA ALA A 75 13.32 -8.85 19.96
C ALA A 75 13.83 -7.40 20.00
N ASN A 76 12.87 -6.47 20.00
CA ASN A 76 13.15 -5.05 19.96
C ASN A 76 13.53 -4.53 21.36
N PRO A 77 14.53 -3.64 21.48
CA PRO A 77 14.70 -2.82 22.67
C PRO A 77 13.54 -1.82 22.82
N GLU A 78 13.67 -0.87 23.75
CA GLU A 78 12.64 0.14 24.03
C GLU A 78 12.18 0.91 22.77
N LYS A 79 10.94 1.41 22.81
CA LYS A 79 10.32 2.11 21.67
C LYS A 79 11.08 3.41 21.38
N GLY A 80 11.38 3.68 20.10
CA GLY A 80 12.08 4.90 19.68
C GLY A 80 13.60 4.85 19.85
N ALA A 81 14.16 3.70 20.25
CA ALA A 81 15.60 3.55 20.39
C ALA A 81 16.30 3.46 19.02
N ALA A 82 17.43 4.18 18.91
CA ALA A 82 18.43 3.91 17.89
C ALA A 82 19.34 2.77 18.38
N ILE A 83 19.50 1.74 17.56
CA ILE A 83 20.35 0.57 17.85
C ILE A 83 21.52 0.52 16.87
N SER A 84 22.69 0.12 17.35
CA SER A 84 23.80 -0.23 16.46
C SER A 84 23.54 -1.62 15.86
N ILE A 85 23.52 -1.71 14.54
CA ILE A 85 23.38 -2.98 13.83
C ILE A 85 24.59 -3.89 14.06
N LYS A 86 25.77 -3.36 14.40
CA LYS A 86 26.94 -4.20 14.69
C LYS A 86 26.76 -5.00 15.97
N SER A 87 26.23 -4.37 17.02
CA SER A 87 25.92 -5.07 18.28
C SER A 87 24.63 -5.89 18.18
N PHE A 88 23.65 -5.40 17.41
CA PHE A 88 22.35 -6.07 17.30
C PHE A 88 22.38 -7.24 16.32
N LEU A 89 22.97 -7.10 15.13
CA LEU A 89 23.09 -8.16 14.13
C LEU A 89 24.33 -7.95 13.24
N GLY A 90 25.52 -8.03 13.86
CA GLY A 90 26.79 -7.80 13.15
C GLY A 90 27.08 -8.77 12.01
N SER A 91 26.38 -9.91 11.95
CA SER A 91 26.42 -10.84 10.80
C SER A 91 25.85 -10.20 9.53
N LEU A 92 24.72 -9.48 9.61
CA LEU A 92 24.14 -8.76 8.47
C LEU A 92 25.07 -7.64 7.98
N TYR A 93 25.61 -6.87 8.93
CA TYR A 93 26.53 -5.78 8.61
C TYR A 93 27.80 -6.30 7.90
N ARG A 94 28.39 -7.39 8.41
CA ARG A 94 29.56 -8.03 7.79
C ARG A 94 29.26 -8.64 6.44
N LEU A 95 28.09 -9.27 6.26
CA LEU A 95 27.68 -9.84 4.98
C LEU A 95 27.65 -8.76 3.89
N VAL A 96 26.90 -7.68 4.14
CA VAL A 96 26.69 -6.61 3.15
C VAL A 96 27.95 -5.77 2.93
N SER A 97 28.85 -5.70 3.93
CA SER A 97 30.12 -4.97 3.80
C SER A 97 31.27 -5.83 3.26
N SER A 98 31.03 -7.13 3.00
CA SER A 98 32.07 -8.02 2.49
C SER A 98 32.38 -7.71 1.03
N PRO A 99 33.67 -7.60 0.63
CA PRO A 99 34.04 -7.47 -0.78
C PRO A 99 33.59 -8.65 -1.66
N SER A 100 33.35 -9.82 -1.05
CA SER A 100 32.87 -11.01 -1.73
C SER A 100 31.35 -11.03 -1.98
N PHE A 101 30.61 -10.08 -1.39
CA PHE A 101 29.17 -10.02 -1.54
C PHE A 101 28.80 -9.62 -2.97
N SER A 102 27.94 -10.42 -3.60
CA SER A 102 27.48 -10.16 -4.96
C SER A 102 26.84 -8.78 -5.10
N LYS A 103 26.88 -8.25 -6.33
CA LYS A 103 26.18 -7.01 -6.68
C LYS A 103 24.66 -7.24 -6.61
N VAL A 104 24.07 -7.02 -5.44
CA VAL A 104 22.62 -7.09 -5.21
C VAL A 104 22.00 -5.72 -5.39
N VAL A 105 21.03 -5.58 -6.29
CA VAL A 105 20.32 -4.32 -6.53
C VAL A 105 19.48 -3.93 -5.31
N ILE A 106 19.50 -2.66 -4.92
CA ILE A 106 18.61 -2.16 -3.86
C ILE A 106 17.17 -2.26 -4.37
N PRO A 107 16.22 -2.86 -3.63
CA PRO A 107 14.87 -3.07 -4.12
C PRO A 107 14.03 -1.80 -4.01
N LEU A 108 14.39 -0.76 -4.76
CA LEU A 108 13.60 0.47 -4.91
C LEU A 108 12.55 0.28 -6.00
N GLN A 109 11.46 1.04 -5.91
CA GLN A 109 10.38 0.92 -6.88
C GLN A 109 10.87 1.15 -8.32
N LYS A 110 11.68 2.20 -8.55
CA LYS A 110 12.21 2.56 -9.86
C LYS A 110 13.01 1.44 -10.56
N PHE A 111 13.59 0.50 -9.80
CA PHE A 111 14.38 -0.61 -10.35
C PHE A 111 13.56 -1.88 -10.56
N ARG A 112 12.31 -1.91 -10.06
CA ARG A 112 11.38 -3.03 -10.19
C ARG A 112 10.22 -2.73 -11.13
N THR A 113 9.96 -1.46 -11.43
CA THR A 113 8.96 -1.06 -12.43
C THR A 113 9.49 -1.32 -13.84
N ILE A 114 8.75 -2.13 -14.59
CA ILE A 114 9.06 -2.45 -15.99
C ILE A 114 8.67 -1.27 -16.88
N SER A 115 9.59 -0.83 -17.72
CA SER A 115 9.30 0.03 -18.85
C SER A 115 8.92 -0.83 -20.06
N LEU A 116 7.77 -0.55 -20.66
CA LEU A 116 7.36 -1.21 -21.90
C LEU A 116 8.11 -0.58 -23.10
N PRO A 117 8.44 -1.38 -24.13
CA PRO A 117 9.10 -0.86 -25.32
C PRO A 117 8.22 0.19 -26.00
N ARG A 118 8.82 1.33 -26.36
CA ARG A 118 8.17 2.42 -27.09
C ARG A 118 8.26 2.26 -28.61
N SER A 119 9.15 1.37 -29.08
CA SER A 119 9.43 1.11 -30.49
C SER A 119 9.56 -0.40 -30.74
N THR A 120 9.42 -0.83 -31.98
CA THR A 120 9.61 -2.21 -32.44
C THR A 120 11.08 -2.63 -32.53
N SER A 121 11.99 -1.92 -31.84
CA SER A 121 13.41 -2.27 -31.83
C SER A 121 13.62 -3.65 -31.22
N SER A 122 14.51 -4.44 -31.82
CA SER A 122 14.81 -5.81 -31.41
C SER A 122 15.52 -5.91 -30.05
N TYR A 123 16.14 -4.82 -29.58
CA TYR A 123 16.74 -4.72 -28.25
C TYR A 123 15.96 -3.70 -27.40
N HIS A 124 15.46 -4.14 -26.26
CA HIS A 124 14.77 -3.32 -25.27
C HIS A 124 15.21 -3.76 -23.88
N ASN A 125 15.83 -2.85 -23.12
CA ASN A 125 16.09 -3.07 -21.70
C ASN A 125 14.87 -2.57 -20.90
N PRO A 126 14.12 -3.47 -20.23
CA PRO A 126 12.93 -3.07 -19.48
C PRO A 126 13.24 -2.26 -18.21
N PHE A 127 14.47 -2.27 -17.73
CA PHE A 127 14.86 -1.63 -16.47
C PHE A 127 15.86 -0.48 -16.71
N PRO A 128 16.00 0.46 -15.74
CA PRO A 128 17.00 1.53 -15.83
C PRO A 128 18.42 0.97 -15.99
N GLU A 129 19.25 1.62 -16.80
CA GLU A 129 20.67 1.25 -16.99
C GLU A 129 21.48 1.54 -15.71
N ASP A 130 21.20 2.65 -15.04
CA ASP A 130 21.88 3.08 -13.81
C ASP A 130 21.30 2.40 -12.55
N MET A 131 21.39 1.06 -12.50
CA MET A 131 21.00 0.31 -11.31
C MET A 131 21.94 0.62 -10.14
N VAL A 132 21.35 0.82 -8.95
CA VAL A 132 22.12 1.03 -7.73
C VAL A 132 22.15 -0.26 -6.92
N TYR A 133 23.36 -0.78 -6.74
CA TYR A 133 23.63 -1.97 -5.93
C TYR A 133 23.94 -1.61 -4.49
N ILE A 134 23.65 -2.53 -3.57
CA ILE A 134 24.01 -2.41 -2.16
C ILE A 134 25.54 -2.46 -2.05
N SER A 135 26.14 -1.39 -1.52
CA SER A 135 27.57 -1.30 -1.20
C SER A 135 27.86 -1.42 0.29
N GLY A 136 26.86 -1.24 1.14
CA GLY A 136 27.02 -1.20 2.60
C GLY A 136 25.72 -0.90 3.33
N MET A 137 25.81 -0.71 4.65
CA MET A 137 24.68 -0.35 5.50
C MET A 137 25.11 0.67 6.55
N LYS A 138 24.22 1.61 6.88
CA LYS A 138 24.43 2.53 8.02
C LYS A 138 24.39 1.74 9.33
N GLU A 139 25.27 2.08 10.27
CA GLU A 139 25.32 1.38 11.55
C GLU A 139 24.05 1.56 12.40
N GLU A 140 23.42 2.73 12.29
CA GLU A 140 22.21 3.07 13.05
C GLU A 140 20.95 2.47 12.41
N VAL A 141 20.20 1.71 13.20
CA VAL A 141 18.84 1.24 12.89
C VAL A 141 17.88 1.83 13.90
N VAL A 142 16.76 2.40 13.43
CA VAL A 142 15.79 3.07 14.30
C VAL A 142 14.57 2.18 14.52
N VAL A 143 14.23 1.89 15.77
CA VAL A 143 13.03 1.12 16.13
C VAL A 143 11.84 2.08 16.26
N LEU A 144 10.87 1.99 15.36
CA LEU A 144 9.74 2.90 15.32
C LEU A 144 8.74 2.62 16.45
N ALA A 145 8.14 3.69 16.97
CA ALA A 145 7.18 3.64 18.07
C ALA A 145 5.76 3.25 17.61
N SER A 146 5.61 2.06 17.04
CA SER A 146 4.29 1.48 16.70
C SER A 146 4.05 0.16 17.45
N LEU A 147 2.85 -0.42 17.30
CA LEU A 147 2.48 -1.69 17.93
C LEU A 147 3.43 -2.83 17.50
N GLN A 148 3.73 -2.91 16.20
CA GLN A 148 4.62 -3.93 15.63
C GLN A 148 6.11 -3.60 15.77
N LYS A 149 6.46 -2.37 16.22
CA LYS A 149 7.84 -1.91 16.38
C LYS A 149 8.74 -2.23 15.15
N PRO A 150 8.38 -1.76 13.94
CA PRO A 150 9.17 -1.99 12.73
C PRO A 150 10.51 -1.27 12.81
N LYS A 151 11.50 -1.81 12.12
CA LYS A 151 12.90 -1.34 12.16
C LYS A 151 13.24 -0.59 10.88
N LYS A 152 13.65 0.67 10.99
CA LYS A 152 14.16 1.46 9.87
C LYS A 152 15.66 1.22 9.72
N LEU A 153 16.06 0.53 8.67
CA LEU A 153 17.46 0.30 8.26
C LEU A 153 17.80 1.18 7.07
N THR A 154 19.09 1.44 6.83
CA THR A 154 19.52 2.30 5.70
C THR A 154 20.64 1.62 4.94
N PHE A 155 20.38 1.23 3.69
CA PHE A 155 21.42 0.75 2.78
C PHE A 155 22.23 1.91 2.23
N ILE A 156 23.50 1.66 1.94
CA ILE A 156 24.37 2.58 1.21
C ILE A 156 24.51 2.03 -0.20
N GLY A 157 24.15 2.84 -1.19
CA GLY A 157 24.27 2.48 -2.59
C GLY A 157 25.70 2.58 -3.11
N THR A 158 25.95 1.93 -4.22
CA THR A 158 27.18 2.09 -5.04
C THR A 158 27.39 3.51 -5.56
N ASP A 159 26.34 4.34 -5.55
CA ASP A 159 26.38 5.77 -5.82
C ASP A 159 26.70 6.64 -4.58
N GLY A 160 26.98 6.01 -3.44
CA GLY A 160 27.24 6.67 -2.16
C GLY A 160 26.00 7.24 -1.45
N LYS A 161 24.80 7.09 -2.02
CA LYS A 161 23.57 7.63 -1.43
C LYS A 161 22.97 6.69 -0.39
N GLN A 162 22.16 7.25 0.49
CA GLN A 162 21.47 6.53 1.55
C GLN A 162 20.06 6.15 1.12
N TYR A 163 19.72 4.87 1.29
CA TYR A 163 18.45 4.28 0.90
C TYR A 163 17.76 3.69 2.13
N PRO A 164 16.96 4.48 2.87
CA PRO A 164 16.23 4.00 4.01
C PRO A 164 15.14 3.00 3.59
N MET A 165 14.98 1.95 4.38
CA MET A 165 13.94 0.94 4.22
C MET A 165 13.38 0.56 5.60
N MET A 166 12.11 0.18 5.63
CA MET A 166 11.43 -0.32 6.81
C MET A 166 11.33 -1.85 6.73
N CYS A 167 11.89 -2.54 7.71
CA CYS A 167 11.66 -3.95 7.94
C CYS A 167 10.45 -4.11 8.87
N LYS A 168 9.36 -4.67 8.33
CA LYS A 168 8.11 -4.91 9.06
C LYS A 168 8.09 -6.35 9.58
N PRO A 169 8.08 -6.56 10.91
CA PRO A 169 8.02 -7.89 11.49
C PRO A 169 6.57 -8.38 11.65
N ASN A 170 6.40 -9.70 11.62
CA ASN A 170 5.12 -10.39 11.78
C ASN A 170 4.03 -9.91 10.82
N ASP A 171 4.39 -9.59 9.57
CA ASP A 171 3.45 -9.13 8.56
C ASP A 171 3.78 -9.72 7.17
N ASP A 172 2.76 -10.11 6.42
CA ASP A 172 2.91 -10.62 5.06
C ASP A 172 2.66 -9.47 4.06
N LEU A 173 3.75 -9.01 3.44
CA LEU A 173 3.70 -7.89 2.50
C LEU A 173 3.28 -8.28 1.08
N ARG A 174 2.81 -9.51 0.82
CA ARG A 174 2.34 -9.89 -0.52
C ARG A 174 1.17 -9.05 -0.97
N LEU A 175 0.23 -8.73 -0.08
CA LEU A 175 -0.89 -7.84 -0.37
C LEU A 175 -0.39 -6.45 -0.78
N ASP A 176 0.53 -5.86 -0.03
CA ASP A 176 1.16 -4.58 -0.37
C ASP A 176 1.91 -4.65 -1.70
N SER A 177 2.70 -5.70 -1.95
CA SER A 177 3.46 -5.87 -3.21
C SER A 177 2.52 -5.91 -4.42
N ARG A 178 1.46 -6.72 -4.35
CA ARG A 178 0.46 -6.85 -5.42
C ARG A 178 -0.33 -5.57 -5.61
N MET A 179 -0.62 -4.85 -4.53
CA MET A 179 -1.28 -3.55 -4.62
C MET A 179 -0.39 -2.52 -5.34
N MET A 180 0.93 -2.53 -5.10
CA MET A 180 1.86 -1.67 -5.81
C MET A 180 1.98 -2.03 -7.30
N GLU A 181 1.94 -3.32 -7.64
CA GLU A 181 1.86 -3.78 -9.03
C GLU A 181 0.58 -3.29 -9.71
N PHE A 182 -0.59 -3.46 -9.07
CA PHE A 182 -1.87 -2.97 -9.58
C PHE A 182 -1.86 -1.45 -9.77
N ASN A 183 -1.39 -0.70 -8.77
CA ASN A 183 -1.29 0.77 -8.86
C ASN A 183 -0.35 1.22 -9.99
N SER A 184 0.73 0.48 -10.24
CA SER A 184 1.64 0.76 -11.37
C SER A 184 0.92 0.61 -12.72
N ILE A 185 0.03 -0.38 -12.84
CA ILE A 185 -0.80 -0.59 -14.02
C ILE A 185 -1.85 0.50 -14.17
N VAL A 186 -2.49 0.93 -13.08
CA VAL A 186 -3.41 2.08 -13.10
C VAL A 186 -2.67 3.35 -13.54
N ASN A 187 -1.49 3.62 -12.99
CA ASN A 187 -0.65 4.74 -13.41
C ASN A 187 -0.31 4.68 -14.90
N MET A 188 0.02 3.51 -15.43
CA MET A 188 0.28 3.33 -16.86
C MET A 188 -0.92 3.76 -17.72
N TYR A 189 -2.14 3.36 -17.34
CA TYR A 189 -3.34 3.72 -18.08
C TYR A 189 -3.73 5.19 -17.92
N LEU A 190 -3.57 5.76 -16.73
CA LEU A 190 -3.75 7.20 -16.51
C LEU A 190 -2.77 8.04 -17.34
N GLN A 191 -1.53 7.58 -17.51
CA GLN A 191 -0.55 8.29 -18.35
C GLN A 191 -0.81 8.12 -19.86
N ARG A 192 -1.45 7.02 -20.28
CA ARG A 192 -1.86 6.82 -21.69
C ARG A 192 -3.04 7.70 -22.06
N ASP A 193 -4.03 7.83 -21.17
CA ASP A 193 -5.18 8.70 -21.37
C ASP A 193 -4.77 10.18 -21.41
N ALA A 194 -5.23 10.92 -22.43
CA ALA A 194 -4.79 12.29 -22.67
C ALA A 194 -5.26 13.27 -21.58
N GLU A 195 -6.51 13.11 -21.12
CA GLU A 195 -7.13 14.00 -20.13
C GLU A 195 -6.54 13.75 -18.74
N ALA A 196 -6.36 12.49 -18.36
CA ALA A 196 -5.70 12.12 -17.11
C ALA A 196 -4.22 12.57 -17.07
N ARG A 197 -3.49 12.43 -18.19
CA ARG A 197 -2.10 12.89 -18.30
C ARG A 197 -1.98 14.41 -18.22
N ASP A 198 -2.82 15.16 -18.93
CA ASP A 198 -2.83 16.64 -18.88
C ASP A 198 -3.09 17.16 -17.46
N ARG A 199 -3.91 16.43 -16.70
CA ARG A 199 -4.18 16.70 -15.29
C ARG A 199 -3.15 16.13 -14.34
N GLY A 200 -2.14 15.41 -14.81
CA GLY A 200 -1.13 14.76 -13.96
C GLY A 200 -1.77 13.85 -12.91
N LEU A 201 -2.75 13.03 -13.28
CA LEU A 201 -3.35 12.04 -12.38
C LEU A 201 -2.41 10.84 -12.22
N TYR A 202 -2.10 10.49 -10.98
CA TYR A 202 -1.31 9.32 -10.62
C TYR A 202 -1.57 8.92 -9.16
N ILE A 203 -1.08 7.73 -8.82
CA ILE A 203 -1.01 7.17 -7.48
C ILE A 203 0.46 7.12 -7.09
N ARG A 204 0.79 7.63 -5.89
CA ARG A 204 2.12 7.40 -5.32
C ARG A 204 2.27 5.95 -4.91
N THR A 205 3.21 5.30 -5.56
CA THR A 205 3.63 3.92 -5.31
C THR A 205 4.96 3.91 -4.55
N TYR A 206 5.28 2.77 -3.97
CA TYR A 206 6.56 2.50 -3.32
C TYR A 206 6.89 1.02 -3.45
N SER A 207 8.11 0.64 -3.14
CA SER A 207 8.53 -0.75 -3.15
C SER A 207 8.08 -1.50 -1.89
N ALA A 208 7.29 -2.56 -2.03
CA ALA A 208 7.07 -3.56 -0.99
C ALA A 208 7.64 -4.92 -1.43
N VAL A 209 8.46 -5.56 -0.59
CA VAL A 209 9.17 -6.80 -0.86
C VAL A 209 8.84 -7.80 0.26
N PRO A 210 8.04 -8.83 -0.02
CA PRO A 210 7.86 -9.93 0.92
C PRO A 210 9.17 -10.70 1.07
N LEU A 211 9.63 -10.93 2.30
CA LEU A 211 10.80 -11.77 2.58
C LEU A 211 10.39 -13.17 3.02
N SER A 212 9.30 -13.25 3.78
CA SER A 212 8.63 -14.48 4.22
C SER A 212 7.15 -14.19 4.46
N ASP A 213 6.40 -15.20 4.89
CA ASP A 213 4.98 -15.07 5.28
C ASP A 213 4.79 -14.27 6.60
N THR A 214 5.89 -13.82 7.20
CA THR A 214 5.91 -13.11 8.49
C THR A 214 6.84 -11.91 8.49
N SER A 215 7.46 -11.56 7.36
CA SER A 215 8.35 -10.40 7.31
C SER A 215 8.51 -9.86 5.90
N GLY A 216 8.80 -8.56 5.82
CA GLY A 216 9.11 -7.93 4.55
C GLY A 216 9.82 -6.60 4.69
N LEU A 217 10.23 -6.06 3.54
CA LEU A 217 10.81 -4.73 3.41
C LEU A 217 9.86 -3.79 2.69
N ILE A 218 9.76 -2.56 3.18
CA ILE A 218 9.05 -1.45 2.56
C ILE A 218 10.05 -0.33 2.31
N GLU A 219 10.03 0.24 1.12
CA GLU A 219 10.79 1.45 0.79
C GLU A 219 10.33 2.62 1.66
N TRP A 220 11.29 3.30 2.28
CA TRP A 220 10.97 4.46 3.09
C TRP A 220 10.80 5.68 2.18
N VAL A 221 9.56 6.16 2.07
CA VAL A 221 9.26 7.40 1.37
C VAL A 221 9.52 8.58 2.32
N PRO A 222 10.43 9.50 1.99
CA PRO A 222 10.75 10.63 2.85
C PRO A 222 9.60 11.64 2.94
N ASN A 223 9.64 12.50 3.96
CA ASN A 223 8.74 13.65 4.12
C ASN A 223 7.25 13.32 4.29
N LEU A 224 6.91 12.06 4.52
CA LEU A 224 5.54 11.64 4.80
C LEU A 224 5.17 11.89 6.26
N VAL A 225 4.03 12.54 6.48
CA VAL A 225 3.47 12.80 7.82
C VAL A 225 2.05 12.25 7.89
N GLY A 226 1.73 11.51 8.95
CA GLY A 226 0.38 10.93 9.13
C GLY A 226 -0.71 12.00 9.30
N LEU A 227 -1.84 11.80 8.62
CA LEU A 227 -2.97 12.72 8.62
C LEU A 227 -3.51 13.01 10.03
N ARG A 228 -3.65 11.98 10.86
CA ARG A 228 -4.04 12.11 12.28
C ARG A 228 -3.04 12.97 13.04
N VAL A 229 -1.74 12.75 12.84
CA VAL A 229 -0.68 13.50 13.52
C VAL A 229 -0.76 14.97 13.15
N VAL A 230 -0.93 15.27 11.85
CA VAL A 230 -1.10 16.63 11.34
C VAL A 230 -2.29 17.33 12.01
N ILE A 231 -3.47 16.72 11.95
CA ILE A 231 -4.72 17.33 12.42
C ILE A 231 -4.69 17.51 13.95
N THR A 232 -4.26 16.47 14.68
CA THR A 232 -4.17 16.53 16.15
C THR A 232 -3.09 17.49 16.64
N SER A 233 -1.99 17.66 15.89
CA SER A 233 -0.97 18.67 16.20
C SER A 233 -1.54 20.08 16.13
N ILE A 234 -2.32 20.40 15.09
CA ILE A 234 -2.96 21.71 14.97
C ILE A 234 -3.98 21.92 16.09
N TYR A 235 -4.83 20.93 16.40
CA TYR A 235 -5.76 21.07 17.52
C TYR A 235 -5.06 21.32 18.87
N LYS A 236 -3.88 20.73 19.10
CA LYS A 236 -3.09 21.00 20.30
C LYS A 236 -2.54 22.43 20.30
N GLN A 237 -2.02 22.89 19.16
CA GLN A 237 -1.48 24.25 19.02
C GLN A 237 -2.56 25.32 19.17
N THR A 238 -3.79 25.07 18.73
CA THR A 238 -4.91 26.00 18.84
C THR A 238 -5.69 25.87 20.16
N GLY A 239 -5.32 24.95 21.05
CA GLY A 239 -6.00 24.73 22.32
C GLY A 239 -7.39 24.08 22.23
N ILE A 240 -7.76 23.52 21.07
CA ILE A 240 -9.07 22.90 20.81
C ILE A 240 -9.05 21.38 21.10
N ALA A 241 -7.85 20.79 21.22
CA ALA A 241 -7.68 19.35 21.40
C ALA A 241 -8.50 18.79 22.57
N MET A 242 -9.35 17.82 22.26
CA MET A 242 -10.16 17.13 23.27
C MET A 242 -9.30 16.21 24.15
N PRO A 243 -9.44 16.24 25.49
CA PRO A 243 -8.75 15.30 26.38
C PRO A 243 -9.22 13.85 26.20
N ALA A 244 -8.31 12.89 26.37
CA ALA A 244 -8.59 11.45 26.22
C ALA A 244 -9.76 10.95 27.09
N ARG A 245 -9.92 11.50 28.30
CA ARG A 245 -11.02 11.16 29.21
C ARG A 245 -12.39 11.51 28.61
N LYS A 246 -12.50 12.69 28.00
CA LYS A 246 -13.74 13.17 27.38
C LYS A 246 -14.16 12.32 26.19
N TYR A 247 -13.20 11.74 25.45
CA TYR A 247 -13.53 10.72 24.44
C TYR A 247 -14.20 9.50 25.05
N LYS A 248 -13.66 8.93 26.14
CA LYS A 248 -14.26 7.75 26.78
C LYS A 248 -15.69 8.02 27.29
N GLU A 249 -15.96 9.23 27.75
CA GLU A 249 -17.28 9.64 28.25
C GLU A 249 -18.31 9.86 27.14
N ILE A 250 -17.87 10.27 25.95
CA ILE A 250 -18.75 10.64 24.82
C ILE A 250 -18.93 9.48 23.82
N CYS A 251 -17.96 8.56 23.73
CA CYS A 251 -17.96 7.46 22.77
C CYS A 251 -19.23 6.60 22.87
N CYS A 252 -19.88 6.39 21.73
CA CYS A 252 -21.00 5.46 21.64
C CYS A 252 -20.52 4.00 21.67
N SER A 253 -21.37 3.12 22.18
CA SER A 253 -21.22 1.67 22.11
C SER A 253 -21.64 1.14 20.74
N ARG A 254 -21.20 -0.07 20.38
CA ARG A 254 -21.54 -0.71 19.09
C ARG A 254 -23.06 -0.80 18.88
N ASN A 255 -23.78 -1.20 19.93
CA ASN A 255 -25.20 -1.46 19.89
C ASN A 255 -26.06 -0.20 20.13
N ASP A 256 -25.44 0.97 20.32
CA ASP A 256 -26.21 2.23 20.46
C ASP A 256 -27.00 2.53 19.17
N PRO A 257 -28.22 3.08 19.28
CA PRO A 257 -29.05 3.39 18.12
C PRO A 257 -28.42 4.48 17.26
N LEU A 258 -28.76 4.47 15.96
CA LEU A 258 -28.24 5.45 14.99
C LEU A 258 -28.52 6.90 15.41
N THR A 259 -29.70 7.16 15.97
CA THR A 259 -30.10 8.50 16.45
C THR A 259 -29.13 9.05 17.49
N LYS A 260 -28.76 8.23 18.49
CA LYS A 260 -27.78 8.59 19.52
C LYS A 260 -26.39 8.81 18.93
N LYS A 261 -25.95 7.92 18.02
CA LYS A 261 -24.64 8.07 17.33
C LYS A 261 -24.58 9.37 16.52
N ARG A 262 -25.66 9.70 15.80
CA ARG A 262 -25.79 10.93 15.01
C ARG A 262 -25.75 12.17 15.90
N GLU A 263 -26.50 12.17 17.00
CA GLU A 263 -26.51 13.28 17.96
C GLU A 263 -25.11 13.51 18.56
N VAL A 264 -24.46 12.46 19.04
CA VAL A 264 -23.10 12.53 19.58
C VAL A 264 -22.11 13.05 18.53
N PHE A 265 -22.19 12.55 17.31
CA PHE A 265 -21.31 12.97 16.23
C PHE A 265 -21.46 14.46 15.90
N LEU A 266 -22.70 14.93 15.70
CA LEU A 266 -22.99 16.31 15.29
C LEU A 266 -22.85 17.33 16.43
N MET A 267 -23.29 16.98 17.63
CA MET A 267 -23.39 17.93 18.75
C MET A 267 -22.18 17.90 19.68
N LYS A 268 -21.41 16.81 19.71
CA LYS A 268 -20.28 16.65 20.63
C LYS A 268 -18.94 16.50 19.92
N LEU A 269 -18.86 15.64 18.90
CA LEU A 269 -17.59 15.38 18.21
C LEU A 269 -17.22 16.49 17.23
N LEU A 270 -18.04 16.78 16.22
CA LEU A 270 -17.70 17.79 15.20
C LEU A 270 -17.43 19.20 15.75
N PRO A 271 -18.20 19.74 16.72
CA PRO A 271 -17.94 21.09 17.24
C PRO A 271 -16.59 21.19 17.96
N CYS A 272 -16.11 20.09 18.52
CA CYS A 272 -14.79 20.00 19.14
C CYS A 272 -13.66 19.69 18.14
N HIS A 273 -13.97 19.47 16.87
CA HIS A 273 -13.01 19.09 15.82
C HIS A 273 -13.29 19.84 14.51
N PRO A 274 -13.15 21.18 14.51
CA PRO A 274 -13.35 21.99 13.30
C PRO A 274 -12.32 21.61 12.21
N PRO A 275 -12.62 21.79 10.92
CA PRO A 275 -11.67 21.46 9.87
C PRO A 275 -10.43 22.38 9.94
N VAL A 276 -9.25 21.78 10.07
CA VAL A 276 -7.94 22.45 10.21
C VAL A 276 -6.92 22.00 9.18
N LEU A 277 -7.21 20.99 8.37
CA LEU A 277 -6.23 20.49 7.39
C LEU A 277 -5.82 21.56 6.37
N ARG A 278 -6.73 22.46 5.99
CA ARG A 278 -6.42 23.62 5.13
C ARG A 278 -5.32 24.50 5.74
N GLU A 279 -5.37 24.74 7.05
CA GLU A 279 -4.39 25.53 7.79
C GLU A 279 -3.00 24.87 7.74
N TRP A 280 -2.93 23.54 7.83
CA TRP A 280 -1.67 22.83 7.66
C TRP A 280 -1.04 23.11 6.30
N TYR A 281 -1.82 23.01 5.21
CA TYR A 281 -1.31 23.28 3.86
C TYR A 281 -0.82 24.73 3.72
N LEU A 282 -1.51 25.71 4.32
CA LEU A 282 -1.08 27.11 4.30
C LEU A 282 0.24 27.31 5.07
N ARG A 283 0.41 26.62 6.21
CA ARG A 283 1.65 26.70 7.00
C ARG A 283 2.83 25.99 6.35
N GLN A 284 2.61 24.82 5.75
CA GLN A 284 3.69 24.06 5.09
C GLN A 284 4.11 24.69 3.76
N PHE A 285 3.15 25.22 3.00
CA PHE A 285 3.40 25.81 1.69
C PHE A 285 3.11 27.31 1.73
N SER A 286 4.07 28.09 2.23
CA SER A 286 3.91 29.54 2.43
C SER A 286 3.80 30.33 1.13
N HIS A 287 4.38 29.83 0.03
CA HIS A 287 4.33 30.50 -1.27
C HIS A 287 3.02 30.16 -2.00
N PRO A 288 2.27 31.16 -2.55
CA PRO A 288 0.97 30.93 -3.18
C PRO A 288 0.98 29.88 -4.29
N THR A 289 2.01 29.87 -5.14
CA THR A 289 2.17 28.87 -6.22
C THR A 289 2.38 27.48 -5.65
N SER A 290 3.29 27.32 -4.68
CA SER A 290 3.56 26.04 -4.03
C SER A 290 2.33 25.52 -3.29
N TRP A 291 1.57 26.39 -2.61
CA TRP A 291 0.31 26.06 -1.97
C TRP A 291 -0.73 25.57 -2.98
N TYR A 292 -0.90 26.31 -4.08
CA TYR A 292 -1.85 25.95 -5.13
C TYR A 292 -1.51 24.59 -5.74
N LEU A 293 -0.23 24.34 -6.04
CA LEU A 293 0.25 23.06 -6.55
C LEU A 293 0.03 21.94 -5.53
N ALA A 294 0.41 22.15 -4.26
CA ALA A 294 0.27 21.15 -3.21
C ALA A 294 -1.20 20.78 -2.93
N ARG A 295 -2.09 21.78 -2.90
CA ARG A 295 -3.53 21.54 -2.80
C ARG A 295 -4.06 20.78 -4.02
N THR A 296 -3.58 21.12 -5.22
CA THR A 296 -3.98 20.45 -6.45
C THR A 296 -3.53 18.99 -6.45
N SER A 297 -2.29 18.72 -6.02
CA SER A 297 -1.74 17.37 -5.82
C SER A 297 -2.52 16.56 -4.79
N LEU A 298 -2.88 17.16 -3.65
CA LEU A 298 -3.77 16.57 -2.65
C LEU A 298 -5.07 16.07 -3.30
N VAL A 299 -5.77 16.95 -4.02
CA VAL A 299 -7.07 16.60 -4.59
C VAL A 299 -6.93 15.50 -5.65
N ARG A 300 -5.93 15.59 -6.52
CA ARG A 300 -5.68 14.62 -7.59
C ARG A 300 -5.35 13.24 -7.02
N THR A 301 -4.33 13.14 -6.17
CA THR A 301 -3.91 11.86 -5.59
C THR A 301 -4.99 11.23 -4.71
N LEU A 302 -5.73 12.03 -3.93
CA LEU A 302 -6.87 11.55 -3.15
C LEU A 302 -8.00 11.03 -4.04
N SER A 303 -8.36 11.73 -5.12
CA SER A 303 -9.44 11.31 -6.02
C SER A 303 -9.15 9.97 -6.69
N VAL A 304 -7.92 9.80 -7.20
CA VAL A 304 -7.50 8.56 -7.87
C VAL A 304 -7.53 7.40 -6.88
N MET A 305 -6.95 7.58 -5.69
CA MET A 305 -6.90 6.53 -4.68
C MET A 305 -8.27 6.23 -4.05
N SER A 306 -9.19 7.20 -4.00
CA SER A 306 -10.58 6.99 -3.56
C SER A 306 -11.31 6.03 -4.50
N ILE A 307 -11.20 6.24 -5.82
CA ILE A 307 -11.81 5.36 -6.81
C ILE A 307 -11.14 4.00 -6.84
N VAL A 308 -9.80 3.93 -6.89
CA VAL A 308 -9.07 2.65 -6.90
C VAL A 308 -9.34 1.85 -5.63
N GLY A 309 -9.33 2.52 -4.47
CA GLY A 309 -9.66 1.91 -3.19
C GLY A 309 -11.08 1.35 -3.17
N PHE A 310 -12.06 2.09 -3.68
CA PHE A 310 -13.44 1.59 -3.79
C PHE A 310 -13.54 0.36 -4.70
N MET A 311 -12.91 0.41 -5.88
CA MET A 311 -12.98 -0.69 -6.85
C MET A 311 -12.43 -2.00 -6.24
N LEU A 312 -11.33 -1.93 -5.49
CA LEU A 312 -10.72 -3.09 -4.83
C LEU A 312 -11.28 -3.40 -3.43
N GLY A 313 -12.14 -2.54 -2.88
CA GLY A 313 -12.68 -2.71 -1.52
C GLY A 313 -11.65 -2.49 -0.41
N LEU A 314 -10.80 -1.47 -0.56
CA LEU A 314 -9.81 -1.08 0.43
C LEU A 314 -10.47 -0.41 1.65
N GLY A 315 -10.34 -1.02 2.81
CA GLY A 315 -10.76 -0.51 4.12
C GLY A 315 -9.59 -0.13 5.02
N ASP A 316 -9.86 0.02 6.31
CA ASP A 316 -8.89 0.36 7.37
C ASP A 316 -8.11 1.67 7.08
N ARG A 317 -8.82 2.65 6.52
CA ARG A 317 -8.26 3.96 6.13
C ARG A 317 -8.27 4.95 7.30
N HIS A 318 -7.88 4.53 8.50
CA HIS A 318 -7.73 5.45 9.64
C HIS A 318 -6.61 6.48 9.37
N GLY A 319 -6.61 7.58 10.11
CA GLY A 319 -5.71 8.72 9.85
C GLY A 319 -4.20 8.46 10.02
N GLU A 320 -3.76 7.25 10.36
CA GLU A 320 -2.33 6.88 10.37
C GLU A 320 -1.92 6.16 9.07
N ASN A 321 -2.88 5.54 8.37
CA ASN A 321 -2.67 4.87 7.08
C ASN A 321 -2.83 5.81 5.88
N ILE A 322 -3.22 7.07 6.12
CA ILE A 322 -3.21 8.15 5.14
C ILE A 322 -2.09 9.13 5.53
N LEU A 323 -1.09 9.24 4.67
CA LEU A 323 0.06 10.10 4.86
C LEU A 323 0.02 11.27 3.87
N LEU A 324 0.60 12.39 4.27
CA LEU A 324 0.74 13.61 3.48
C LEU A 324 2.21 13.87 3.20
N ASP A 325 2.59 14.10 1.95
CA ASP A 325 3.95 14.54 1.60
C ASP A 325 4.09 16.04 1.87
N SER A 326 4.94 16.40 2.83
CA SER A 326 5.15 17.80 3.23
C SER A 326 5.89 18.64 2.18
N THR A 327 6.38 18.03 1.10
CA THR A 327 7.13 18.74 0.04
C THR A 327 6.31 19.01 -1.22
N CYS A 328 5.32 18.17 -1.53
CA CYS A 328 4.51 18.32 -2.74
C CYS A 328 3.00 18.23 -2.50
N GLY A 329 2.54 17.90 -1.29
CA GLY A 329 1.12 17.85 -0.94
C GLY A 329 0.39 16.57 -1.35
N ASP A 330 1.08 15.57 -1.89
CA ASP A 330 0.51 14.27 -2.27
C ASP A 330 -0.09 13.55 -1.05
N ILE A 331 -1.20 12.84 -1.27
CA ILE A 331 -1.68 11.80 -0.37
C ILE A 331 -1.05 10.47 -0.75
N VAL A 332 -0.54 9.76 0.25
CA VAL A 332 0.05 8.42 0.13
C VAL A 332 -0.69 7.48 1.08
N HIS A 333 -1.22 6.38 0.54
CA HIS A 333 -1.85 5.34 1.33
C HIS A 333 -0.83 4.25 1.66
N VAL A 334 -0.83 3.77 2.89
CA VAL A 334 0.02 2.67 3.36
C VAL A 334 -0.80 1.59 4.05
N ASP A 335 -0.22 0.41 4.24
CA ASP A 335 -0.83 -0.76 4.88
C ASP A 335 -2.07 -1.26 4.12
N PHE A 336 -1.92 -2.24 3.23
CA PHE A 336 -3.01 -2.74 2.38
C PHE A 336 -3.60 -4.07 2.86
N ASN A 337 -3.52 -4.35 4.17
CA ASN A 337 -4.00 -5.59 4.77
C ASN A 337 -5.54 -5.75 4.79
N CYS A 338 -6.27 -4.67 4.54
CA CYS A 338 -7.74 -4.64 4.53
C CYS A 338 -8.28 -4.42 3.11
N LEU A 339 -8.01 -5.36 2.20
CA LEU A 339 -8.57 -5.35 0.84
C LEU A 339 -9.86 -6.18 0.75
N PHE A 340 -10.54 -6.07 -0.38
CA PHE A 340 -11.67 -6.94 -0.74
C PHE A 340 -12.82 -6.91 0.27
N ASN A 341 -13.17 -5.70 0.73
CA ASN A 341 -14.30 -5.44 1.64
C ASN A 341 -14.17 -6.12 3.01
N LYS A 342 -12.96 -6.51 3.41
CA LYS A 342 -12.70 -7.06 4.75
C LYS A 342 -13.17 -6.10 5.85
N GLY A 343 -13.08 -4.79 5.63
CA GLY A 343 -13.54 -3.75 6.57
C GLY A 343 -15.04 -3.78 6.85
N GLU A 344 -15.87 -4.24 5.90
CA GLU A 344 -17.32 -4.40 6.09
C GLU A 344 -17.65 -5.58 7.04
N ARG A 345 -16.71 -6.51 7.21
CA ARG A 345 -16.84 -7.72 8.02
C ARG A 345 -16.21 -7.60 9.41
N PHE A 346 -15.63 -6.45 9.76
CA PHE A 346 -15.11 -6.20 11.10
C PHE A 346 -16.21 -6.25 12.16
N ASP A 347 -15.83 -6.52 13.42
CA ASP A 347 -16.75 -6.46 14.57
C ASP A 347 -17.48 -5.11 14.66
N TRP A 348 -16.78 -4.05 14.23
CA TRP A 348 -17.33 -2.73 13.98
C TRP A 348 -17.19 -2.42 12.48
N PRO A 349 -18.21 -2.72 11.66
CA PRO A 349 -18.10 -2.61 10.21
C PRO A 349 -17.82 -1.18 9.72
N GLU A 350 -16.94 -1.06 8.74
CA GLU A 350 -16.77 0.16 7.97
C GLU A 350 -17.97 0.38 7.04
N ARG A 351 -18.50 1.60 7.01
CA ARG A 351 -19.76 1.97 6.32
C ARG A 351 -19.59 2.95 5.17
N VAL A 352 -18.41 3.54 5.02
CA VAL A 352 -18.11 4.49 3.95
C VAL A 352 -17.28 3.78 2.86
N PRO A 353 -17.45 4.13 1.57
CA PRO A 353 -16.69 3.51 0.48
C PRO A 353 -15.20 3.91 0.49
N PHE A 354 -14.88 5.09 1.03
CA PHE A 354 -13.51 5.58 1.25
C PHE A 354 -13.55 6.75 2.23
N ARG A 355 -12.37 7.18 2.71
CA ARG A 355 -12.26 8.29 3.66
C ARG A 355 -12.42 9.65 2.98
N LEU A 356 -13.56 10.30 3.17
CA LEU A 356 -13.83 11.67 2.72
C LEU A 356 -14.50 12.49 3.83
N THR A 357 -13.73 12.80 4.88
CA THR A 357 -14.22 13.57 6.04
C THR A 357 -14.20 15.07 5.77
N HIS A 358 -14.84 15.87 6.64
CA HIS A 358 -14.93 17.32 6.50
C HIS A 358 -13.56 18.02 6.46
N ASN A 359 -12.54 17.48 7.12
CA ASN A 359 -11.17 18.01 7.03
C ASN A 359 -10.59 17.87 5.62
N LEU A 360 -10.77 16.71 4.99
CA LEU A 360 -10.32 16.48 3.61
C LEU A 360 -11.10 17.36 2.63
N VAL A 361 -12.43 17.43 2.77
CA VAL A 361 -13.29 18.26 1.92
C VAL A 361 -12.93 19.74 2.06
N ASN A 362 -12.71 20.24 3.27
CA ASN A 362 -12.35 21.63 3.51
C ASN A 362 -10.97 22.00 2.93
N ALA A 363 -10.01 21.07 2.95
CA ALA A 363 -8.69 21.27 2.39
C ALA A 363 -8.68 21.43 0.86
N MET A 364 -9.70 20.91 0.16
CA MET A 364 -9.87 21.08 -1.30
C MET A 364 -10.16 22.54 -1.69
N GLY A 365 -10.64 23.35 -0.75
CA GLY A 365 -11.01 24.74 -0.97
C GLY A 365 -12.53 24.95 -1.04
N PRO A 366 -12.98 26.15 -1.47
CA PRO A 366 -14.38 26.56 -1.41
C PRO A 366 -15.35 25.66 -2.20
N THR A 367 -14.89 25.08 -3.31
CA THR A 367 -15.69 24.17 -4.14
C THR A 367 -15.86 22.78 -3.49
N GLY A 368 -15.06 22.46 -2.48
CA GLY A 368 -15.06 21.15 -1.83
C GLY A 368 -14.94 20.01 -2.85
N VAL A 369 -15.90 19.08 -2.80
CA VAL A 369 -15.99 17.93 -3.71
C VAL A 369 -16.45 18.30 -5.13
N GLU A 370 -17.21 19.41 -5.27
CA GLU A 370 -17.83 19.88 -6.51
C GLU A 370 -16.85 20.70 -7.34
N GLY A 371 -15.79 20.05 -7.82
CA GLY A 371 -14.76 20.67 -8.64
C GLY A 371 -13.71 19.68 -9.08
N LEU A 372 -12.44 20.00 -8.85
CA LEU A 372 -11.31 19.16 -9.24
C LEU A 372 -11.43 17.72 -8.72
N TYR A 373 -11.99 17.53 -7.52
CA TYR A 373 -12.15 16.20 -6.93
C TYR A 373 -13.10 15.32 -7.74
N ARG A 374 -14.36 15.77 -7.92
CA ARG A 374 -15.37 15.06 -8.73
C ARG A 374 -14.86 14.77 -10.13
N HIS A 375 -14.32 15.77 -10.82
CA HIS A 375 -13.85 15.61 -12.19
C HIS A 375 -12.69 14.60 -12.29
N SER A 376 -11.75 14.61 -11.35
CA SER A 376 -10.65 13.64 -11.32
C SER A 376 -11.14 12.22 -10.99
N CYS A 377 -12.17 12.09 -10.14
CA CYS A 377 -12.86 10.82 -9.89
C CYS A 377 -13.56 10.28 -11.14
N GLU A 378 -14.24 11.14 -11.91
CA GLU A 378 -14.92 10.77 -13.16
C GLU A 378 -13.91 10.28 -14.20
N ILE A 379 -12.81 11.01 -14.42
CA ILE A 379 -11.74 10.59 -15.33
C ILE A 379 -11.14 9.26 -14.90
N THR A 380 -10.80 9.10 -13.61
CA THR A 380 -10.22 7.85 -13.09
C THR A 380 -11.19 6.69 -13.30
N THR A 381 -12.47 6.87 -12.98
CA THR A 381 -13.51 5.86 -13.18
C THR A 381 -13.61 5.50 -14.66
N ARG A 382 -13.71 6.49 -15.56
CA ARG A 382 -13.77 6.30 -17.01
C ARG A 382 -12.58 5.48 -17.53
N VAL A 383 -11.36 5.84 -17.14
CA VAL A 383 -10.13 5.12 -17.55
C VAL A 383 -10.14 3.68 -17.05
N MET A 384 -10.53 3.44 -15.79
CA MET A 384 -10.63 2.08 -15.25
C MET A 384 -11.70 1.25 -15.97
N ARG A 385 -12.87 1.84 -16.28
CA ARG A 385 -13.94 1.16 -17.04
C ARG A 385 -13.55 0.82 -18.47
N GLN A 386 -12.70 1.63 -19.10
CA GLN A 386 -12.20 1.35 -20.45
C GLN A 386 -11.20 0.18 -20.49
N GLN A 387 -10.60 -0.16 -19.35
CA GLN A 387 -9.52 -1.16 -19.24
C GLN A 387 -9.91 -2.33 -18.32
N ILE A 388 -11.20 -2.66 -18.24
CA ILE A 388 -11.73 -3.69 -17.33
C ILE A 388 -11.03 -5.03 -17.55
N ASP A 389 -10.93 -5.50 -18.79
CA ASP A 389 -10.34 -6.81 -19.08
C ASP A 389 -8.88 -6.89 -18.62
N GLN A 390 -8.11 -5.83 -18.85
CA GLN A 390 -6.71 -5.75 -18.47
C GLN A 390 -6.55 -5.65 -16.95
N LEU A 391 -7.37 -4.84 -16.27
CA LEU A 391 -7.35 -4.75 -14.81
C LEU A 391 -7.78 -6.08 -14.17
N MET A 392 -8.82 -6.72 -14.69
CA MET A 392 -9.30 -8.01 -14.21
C MET A 392 -8.29 -9.14 -14.45
N SER A 393 -7.46 -9.05 -15.51
CA SER A 393 -6.36 -10.00 -15.73
C SER A 393 -5.29 -9.97 -14.62
N VAL A 394 -5.16 -8.85 -13.91
CA VAL A 394 -4.24 -8.66 -12.78
C VAL A 394 -4.93 -9.02 -11.47
N VAL A 395 -6.18 -8.59 -11.31
CA VAL A 395 -6.99 -8.83 -10.11
C VAL A 395 -7.32 -10.31 -9.93
N ARG A 396 -7.60 -11.06 -11.01
CA ARG A 396 -7.93 -12.49 -10.90
C ARG A 396 -6.79 -13.28 -10.24
N PRO A 397 -5.52 -13.26 -10.73
CA PRO A 397 -4.41 -13.87 -10.01
C PRO A 397 -4.21 -13.32 -8.60
N PHE A 398 -4.49 -12.04 -8.36
CA PHE A 398 -4.37 -11.42 -7.05
C PHE A 398 -5.39 -11.97 -6.03
N CYS A 399 -6.65 -12.16 -6.43
CA CYS A 399 -7.70 -12.74 -5.59
C CYS A 399 -7.50 -14.25 -5.37
N TYR A 400 -7.03 -14.95 -6.39
CA TYR A 400 -6.73 -16.39 -6.32
C TYR A 400 -5.35 -16.68 -5.73
N ASP A 401 -4.57 -15.68 -5.33
CA ASP A 401 -3.21 -15.89 -4.83
C ASP A 401 -3.28 -16.79 -3.57
N PRO A 402 -2.83 -18.06 -3.65
CA PRO A 402 -2.90 -19.00 -2.53
C PRO A 402 -1.92 -18.62 -1.41
N LEU A 403 -1.04 -17.63 -1.67
CA LEU A 403 -0.12 -17.08 -0.70
C LEU A 403 -0.77 -15.97 0.14
N VAL A 404 -1.86 -15.36 -0.34
CA VAL A 404 -2.63 -14.38 0.42
C VAL A 404 -3.49 -15.15 1.41
N SER A 405 -3.21 -15.01 2.71
CA SER A 405 -3.96 -15.70 3.76
C SER A 405 -5.39 -15.16 3.85
N TRP A 406 -6.30 -15.75 3.09
CA TRP A 406 -7.74 -15.55 3.25
C TRP A 406 -8.30 -16.34 4.44
N ASN A 407 -7.58 -17.39 4.85
CA ASN A 407 -7.94 -18.31 5.91
C ASN A 407 -7.26 -17.91 7.23
N THR A 408 -8.07 -17.42 8.17
CA THR A 408 -7.66 -17.19 9.56
C THR A 408 -7.63 -18.47 10.39
N ASP A 409 -8.13 -19.59 9.86
CA ASP A 409 -8.11 -20.88 10.54
C ASP A 409 -6.74 -21.54 10.44
N LYS A 410 -5.93 -21.32 11.47
CA LYS A 410 -4.62 -21.96 11.68
C LYS A 410 -4.66 -23.49 11.73
N ASN A 411 -5.85 -24.09 11.81
CA ASN A 411 -6.07 -25.53 11.98
C ASN A 411 -6.31 -26.29 10.66
N ALA A 412 -6.58 -25.61 9.54
CA ALA A 412 -6.75 -26.25 8.24
C ALA A 412 -5.43 -26.19 7.44
N ARG A 413 -4.42 -26.92 7.89
CA ARG A 413 -3.16 -27.14 7.14
C ARG A 413 -3.34 -28.30 6.15
N ASP A 414 -4.37 -28.22 5.32
CA ASP A 414 -4.52 -29.19 4.25
C ASP A 414 -3.57 -28.81 3.11
N GLU A 415 -2.56 -29.66 2.85
CA GLU A 415 -1.49 -29.42 1.87
C GLU A 415 -2.01 -29.31 0.43
N ASN A 416 -3.27 -29.72 0.18
CA ASN A 416 -3.93 -29.65 -1.12
C ASN A 416 -5.06 -28.59 -1.21
N ALA A 417 -5.32 -27.82 -0.13
CA ALA A 417 -6.39 -26.81 -0.10
C ALA A 417 -6.04 -25.49 -0.80
N GLU A 418 -5.00 -25.45 -1.64
CA GLU A 418 -4.64 -24.27 -2.44
C GLU A 418 -5.61 -24.00 -3.61
N MET A 419 -6.85 -24.55 -3.59
CA MET A 419 -7.76 -24.43 -4.74
C MET A 419 -9.22 -24.14 -4.37
N THR A 420 -9.76 -23.13 -5.06
CA THR A 420 -11.14 -22.60 -5.06
C THR A 420 -11.59 -21.94 -3.76
N ASN A 421 -11.10 -20.74 -3.56
CA ASN A 421 -11.63 -19.82 -2.57
C ASN A 421 -12.97 -19.27 -3.12
N GLU A 422 -14.12 -19.82 -2.72
CA GLU A 422 -15.45 -19.31 -3.08
C GLU A 422 -15.58 -17.81 -2.79
N LYS A 423 -14.90 -17.35 -1.73
CA LYS A 423 -14.76 -15.94 -1.39
C LYS A 423 -13.99 -15.14 -2.45
N ALA A 424 -12.94 -15.70 -3.05
CA ALA A 424 -12.23 -15.03 -4.15
C ALA A 424 -13.12 -14.86 -5.38
N LEU A 425 -13.99 -15.84 -5.68
CA LEU A 425 -15.01 -15.70 -6.73
C LEU A 425 -15.99 -14.56 -6.43
N GLU A 426 -16.48 -14.50 -5.19
CA GLU A 426 -17.34 -13.41 -4.71
C GLU A 426 -16.65 -12.04 -4.85
N ASP A 427 -15.39 -11.94 -4.42
CA ASP A 427 -14.60 -10.71 -4.47
C ASP A 427 -14.33 -10.28 -5.92
N ILE A 428 -13.99 -11.20 -6.81
CA ILE A 428 -13.83 -10.93 -8.25
C ILE A 428 -15.13 -10.39 -8.85
N GLN A 429 -16.26 -11.03 -8.57
CA GLN A 429 -17.56 -10.59 -9.07
C GLN A 429 -17.95 -9.22 -8.52
N ASN A 430 -17.65 -8.94 -7.25
CA ASN A 430 -17.87 -7.64 -6.63
C ASN A 430 -17.03 -6.54 -7.30
N ILE A 431 -15.74 -6.80 -7.56
CA ILE A 431 -14.85 -5.86 -8.25
C ILE A 431 -15.33 -5.60 -9.68
N GLU A 432 -15.67 -6.66 -10.42
CA GLU A 432 -16.18 -6.57 -11.78
C GLU A 432 -17.48 -5.77 -11.85
N SER A 433 -18.41 -6.02 -10.92
CA SER A 433 -19.65 -5.26 -10.79
C SER A 433 -19.39 -3.77 -10.55
N ARG A 434 -18.46 -3.44 -9.65
CA ARG A 434 -18.08 -2.03 -9.38
C ARG A 434 -17.48 -1.36 -10.60
N LEU A 435 -16.62 -2.06 -11.33
CA LEU A 435 -16.01 -1.58 -12.58
C LEU A 435 -17.06 -1.39 -13.68
N GLN A 436 -18.12 -2.19 -13.72
CA GLN A 436 -19.24 -2.02 -14.66
C GLN A 436 -20.21 -0.90 -14.24
N GLY A 437 -20.03 -0.29 -13.07
CA GLY A 437 -20.90 0.77 -12.55
C GLY A 437 -22.09 0.28 -11.73
N ILE A 438 -22.10 -0.99 -11.34
CA ILE A 438 -23.09 -1.58 -10.45
C ILE A 438 -22.66 -1.30 -9.01
N VAL A 439 -23.32 -0.34 -8.36
CA VAL A 439 -23.03 0.03 -6.97
C VAL A 439 -24.01 -0.67 -6.05
N ARG A 440 -23.50 -1.51 -5.14
CA ARG A 440 -24.28 -2.10 -4.07
C ARG A 440 -24.46 -1.07 -2.95
N THR A 441 -25.57 -0.34 -2.97
CA THR A 441 -25.97 0.47 -1.81
C THR A 441 -26.71 -0.40 -0.80
N ARG A 442 -26.54 -0.08 0.49
CA ARG A 442 -27.01 -0.89 1.63
C ARG A 442 -28.52 -1.19 1.62
N ASN A 443 -29.32 -0.37 0.92
CA ASN A 443 -30.78 -0.49 0.88
C ASN A 443 -31.34 -0.97 -0.45
N ARG A 444 -30.56 -1.00 -1.55
CA ARG A 444 -30.95 -1.54 -2.86
C ARG A 444 -29.71 -1.99 -3.64
N ALA A 445 -29.66 -3.26 -4.00
CA ALA A 445 -28.80 -3.69 -5.11
C ALA A 445 -29.36 -3.04 -6.37
N GLN A 446 -28.71 -1.98 -6.87
CA GLN A 446 -29.05 -1.44 -8.18
C GLN A 446 -28.58 -2.46 -9.21
N SER A 447 -29.51 -3.18 -9.83
CA SER A 447 -29.20 -4.13 -10.91
C SER A 447 -28.77 -3.42 -12.20
N ILE A 448 -29.01 -2.10 -12.30
CA ILE A 448 -28.75 -1.29 -13.48
C ILE A 448 -27.42 -0.56 -13.31
N PRO A 449 -26.48 -0.68 -14.28
CA PRO A 449 -25.21 0.02 -14.22
C PRO A 449 -25.43 1.53 -14.32
N LEU A 450 -24.81 2.28 -13.41
CA LEU A 450 -24.82 3.75 -13.42
C LEU A 450 -23.85 4.29 -14.47
N SER A 451 -24.12 5.51 -14.97
CA SER A 451 -23.11 6.28 -15.70
C SER A 451 -21.88 6.53 -14.82
N VAL A 452 -20.78 7.00 -15.43
CA VAL A 452 -19.56 7.34 -14.69
C VAL A 452 -19.85 8.41 -13.64
N GLU A 453 -20.53 9.49 -14.04
CA GLU A 453 -20.93 10.61 -13.20
C GLU A 453 -21.93 10.17 -12.12
N GLY A 454 -22.86 9.28 -12.47
CA GLY A 454 -23.84 8.71 -11.55
C GLY A 454 -23.19 7.87 -10.45
N GLN A 455 -22.22 7.02 -10.82
CA GLN A 455 -21.44 6.24 -9.86
C GLN A 455 -20.63 7.18 -8.94
N VAL A 456 -19.87 8.11 -9.51
CA VAL A 456 -19.04 9.04 -8.72
C VAL A 456 -19.90 9.86 -7.76
N ARG A 457 -21.04 10.40 -8.23
CA ARG A 457 -21.98 11.13 -7.38
C ARG A 457 -22.47 10.28 -6.21
N THR A 458 -22.84 9.02 -6.47
CA THR A 458 -23.33 8.10 -5.44
C THR A 458 -22.26 7.83 -4.39
N LEU A 459 -21.03 7.54 -4.83
CA LEU A 459 -19.91 7.25 -3.92
C LEU A 459 -19.53 8.46 -3.04
N ILE A 460 -19.49 9.66 -3.61
CA ILE A 460 -19.23 10.90 -2.86
C ILE A 460 -20.33 11.12 -1.81
N ALA A 461 -21.61 10.92 -2.19
CA ALA A 461 -22.72 11.06 -1.28
C ALA A 461 -22.64 10.04 -0.12
N GLU A 462 -22.28 8.79 -0.39
CA GLU A 462 -22.11 7.77 0.65
C GLU A 462 -20.90 8.02 1.56
N ALA A 463 -19.79 8.50 1.02
CA ALA A 463 -18.56 8.79 1.77
C ALA A 463 -18.71 9.98 2.73
N THR A 464 -19.55 10.95 2.36
CA THR A 464 -19.85 12.15 3.17
C THR A 464 -21.13 12.00 4.01
N ASN A 465 -21.83 10.88 3.90
CA ASN A 465 -23.09 10.67 4.61
C ASN A 465 -22.87 10.61 6.13
N ILE A 466 -23.55 11.48 6.87
CA ILE A 466 -23.42 11.62 8.33
C ILE A 466 -23.83 10.32 9.05
N ASP A 467 -24.86 9.63 8.56
CA ASP A 467 -25.31 8.37 9.15
C ASP A 467 -24.26 7.27 8.98
N ASN A 468 -23.56 7.23 7.83
CA ASN A 468 -22.44 6.30 7.63
C ASN A 468 -21.24 6.69 8.50
N LEU A 469 -20.86 7.97 8.53
CA LEU A 469 -19.72 8.47 9.29
C LEU A 469 -19.87 8.27 10.81
N CYS A 470 -21.06 8.53 11.38
CA CYS A 470 -21.29 8.35 12.82
C CYS A 470 -21.37 6.88 13.25
N GLN A 471 -21.56 5.96 12.29
CA GLN A 471 -21.48 4.53 12.52
C GLN A 471 -20.05 3.98 12.46
N MET A 472 -19.04 4.77 12.07
CA MET A 472 -17.65 4.31 12.01
C MET A 472 -17.05 4.16 13.41
N TYR A 473 -16.09 3.25 13.55
CA TYR A 473 -15.35 3.07 14.80
C TYR A 473 -14.61 4.36 15.19
N ILE A 474 -14.58 4.71 16.47
CA ILE A 474 -13.92 5.94 16.94
C ILE A 474 -12.43 5.98 16.59
N GLY A 475 -11.76 4.82 16.56
CA GLY A 475 -10.36 4.68 16.16
C GLY A 475 -10.12 4.85 14.67
N TRP A 476 -11.16 4.78 13.82
CA TRP A 476 -11.07 5.22 12.42
C TRP A 476 -10.93 6.74 12.34
N GLY A 477 -11.59 7.45 13.27
CA GLY A 477 -11.55 8.91 13.41
C GLY A 477 -12.41 9.64 12.36
N PRO A 478 -13.73 9.39 12.29
CA PRO A 478 -14.61 10.02 11.30
C PRO A 478 -14.82 11.52 11.53
N TYR A 479 -14.59 11.98 12.75
CA TYR A 479 -14.61 13.38 13.17
C TYR A 479 -13.26 14.08 12.91
N LEU A 480 -12.28 13.39 12.35
CA LEU A 480 -10.97 13.95 12.00
C LEU A 480 -10.88 14.36 10.56
#